data_AF-A0A2S5B2Z4-F1
#
_entry.id   AF-A0A2S5B2Z4-F1
#
_cell.length_a   1.000
_cell.length_b   1.000
_cell.length_c   1.000
_cell.angle_alpha   90.00
_cell.angle_beta   90.00
_cell.angle_gamma   90.00
#
_symmetry.space_group_name_H-M   'P 1'
#
loop_
_entity.id
_entity.type
_entity.pdbx_description
1 polymer ?
#
loop_
_entity_poly.entity_id
_entity_poly.type
_entity_poly.pdbx_seq_one_letter_code
_entity_poly.pdbx_strand_id
1 'polypeptide(L)'
;MQNYYAGNPLNRLSYLRSSPSFLASALESPKASFIPLDSLQPLCKNDKDGVRRLLTIKWSDVQEFIGDPKQVFHGVDGKRDEDVPELAILGKEAARLGKSKVGELSPQEKRQYFLNQPALVFLGVDERSAPESAKSLPLSKPDDNSTLESHSPHGEPYWAIDVSSCTELKKQILIKNERAMFMELRSGAQTMPNEEASIAAEARSLVDWNTRNRFCPACARPIRSVWAGWKRSCIPGEPSGEGADAEPACVSRKGVHNFSYPRTDPVVIMAVLSPDRERILLGRQRTWPARFYSCLAGFIESGESLEEAVRREVYEEAGIVIGEVGYHSSQPWPFPSSLMFGCWGIAESADAEKDVRVDLDNELEDARFFTREQVLKVINSTKPMQLSREQIAKIDGQGGPARDELDAAKRKADEQGAFMMPPATAIANTLVTAWATGKLFNQHPASSTNASSKM
;
A
#
# COMPACT_ATOMS: atom_id res chain seq x y z
N MET A 1 0.54 -1.76 -20.04
CA MET A 1 0.67 -0.48 -19.32
C MET A 1 0.70 -0.80 -17.84
N GLN A 2 1.63 -0.24 -17.06
CA GLN A 2 1.75 -0.53 -15.63
C GLN A 2 1.31 0.70 -14.83
N ASN A 3 0.35 0.54 -13.93
CA ASN A 3 -0.11 1.62 -13.07
C ASN A 3 0.98 1.99 -12.05
N TYR A 4 0.96 3.24 -11.56
CA TYR A 4 1.88 3.67 -10.52
C TYR A 4 1.69 2.84 -9.24
N TYR A 5 2.74 2.63 -8.44
CA TYR A 5 2.78 1.72 -7.28
C TYR A 5 2.60 0.23 -7.60
N ALA A 6 2.27 -0.16 -8.83
CA ALA A 6 2.30 -1.55 -9.29
C ALA A 6 3.67 -1.91 -9.89
N GLY A 7 3.94 -3.19 -10.07
CA GLY A 7 5.20 -3.63 -10.70
C GLY A 7 6.38 -3.79 -9.76
N ASN A 8 6.11 -4.07 -8.49
CA ASN A 8 7.14 -4.28 -7.49
C ASN A 8 8.14 -5.35 -7.95
N PRO A 9 9.45 -5.02 -8.07
CA PRO A 9 10.46 -5.92 -8.63
C PRO A 9 10.92 -6.99 -7.63
N LEU A 10 10.50 -6.91 -6.37
CA LEU A 10 10.93 -7.83 -5.34
C LEU A 10 10.26 -9.20 -5.52
N ASN A 11 11.08 -10.25 -5.53
CA ASN A 11 10.59 -11.59 -5.26
C ASN A 11 10.20 -11.68 -3.78
N ARG A 12 8.91 -11.82 -3.51
CA ARG A 12 8.34 -11.75 -2.14
C ARG A 12 8.72 -12.92 -1.24
N LEU A 13 9.16 -14.04 -1.81
CA LEU A 13 9.60 -15.27 -1.11
C LEU A 13 8.69 -15.66 0.06
N SER A 14 7.38 -15.68 -0.19
CA SER A 14 6.38 -15.84 0.87
C SER A 14 6.50 -17.16 1.65
N TYR A 15 7.01 -18.21 1.00
CA TYR A 15 7.26 -19.52 1.59
C TYR A 15 8.44 -19.55 2.58
N LEU A 16 9.33 -18.54 2.58
CA LEU A 16 10.48 -18.46 3.49
C LEU A 16 10.24 -17.52 4.68
N ARG A 17 9.08 -16.84 4.74
CA ARG A 17 8.77 -15.89 5.83
C ARG A 17 8.70 -16.55 7.20
N SER A 18 8.49 -17.86 7.26
CA SER A 18 8.49 -18.62 8.52
C SER A 18 9.85 -19.24 8.86
N SER A 19 10.89 -19.07 8.03
CA SER A 19 12.21 -19.69 8.24
C SER A 19 13.11 -18.75 9.04
N PRO A 20 13.46 -19.08 10.31
CA PRO A 20 14.34 -18.24 11.11
C PRO A 20 15.74 -18.10 10.51
N SER A 21 16.29 -19.18 9.95
CA SER A 21 17.65 -19.19 9.40
C SER A 21 17.76 -18.32 8.15
N PHE A 22 16.79 -18.44 7.23
CA PHE A 22 16.73 -17.58 6.05
C PHE A 22 16.61 -16.10 6.44
N LEU A 23 15.67 -15.78 7.34
CA LEU A 23 15.44 -14.39 7.74
C LEU A 23 16.66 -13.80 8.45
N ALA A 24 17.32 -14.55 9.33
CA ALA A 24 18.55 -14.13 9.98
C ALA A 24 19.64 -13.82 8.94
N SER A 25 19.84 -14.72 7.97
CA SER A 25 20.84 -14.53 6.90
C SER A 25 20.49 -13.37 5.96
N ALA A 26 19.21 -13.17 5.66
CA ALA A 26 18.74 -12.05 4.83
C ALA A 26 18.84 -10.70 5.58
N LEU A 27 18.72 -10.71 6.91
CA LEU A 27 18.82 -9.52 7.76
C LEU A 27 20.27 -9.03 7.87
N GLU A 28 21.22 -9.95 8.08
CA GLU A 28 22.65 -9.62 8.25
C GLU A 28 23.44 -9.54 6.93
N SER A 29 22.78 -9.81 5.80
CA SER A 29 23.40 -9.73 4.48
C SER A 29 24.06 -8.36 4.28
N PRO A 30 25.32 -8.30 3.80
CA PRO A 30 25.97 -7.02 3.45
C PRO A 30 25.22 -6.23 2.37
N LYS A 31 24.39 -6.93 1.57
CA LYS A 31 23.56 -6.31 0.55
C LYS A 31 22.25 -5.77 1.11
N ALA A 32 21.80 -6.24 2.28
CA ALA A 32 20.49 -5.89 2.83
C ALA A 32 20.25 -4.37 2.86
N SER A 33 19.05 -4.01 2.40
CA SER A 33 18.58 -2.63 2.30
C SER A 33 17.35 -2.45 3.17
N PHE A 34 17.45 -1.49 4.08
CA PHE A 34 16.40 -1.17 5.04
C PHE A 34 15.75 0.14 4.62
N ILE A 35 14.43 0.15 4.49
CA ILE A 35 13.62 1.34 4.26
C ILE A 35 13.12 1.82 5.63
N PRO A 36 13.75 2.85 6.22
CA PRO A 36 13.23 3.43 7.45
C PRO A 36 12.00 4.28 7.13
N LEU A 37 10.96 4.13 7.96
CA LEU A 37 9.76 4.95 7.91
C LEU A 37 9.59 5.72 9.23
N ASP A 38 9.43 7.04 9.14
CA ASP A 38 9.02 7.90 10.26
C ASP A 38 7.58 8.32 10.05
N SER A 39 6.67 7.88 10.93
CA SER A 39 5.23 8.12 10.81
C SER A 39 4.70 7.76 9.42
N LEU A 40 5.10 6.59 8.91
CA LEU A 40 4.77 6.05 7.57
C LEU A 40 5.40 6.79 6.39
N GLN A 41 6.25 7.78 6.63
CA GLN A 41 6.96 8.49 5.58
C GLN A 41 8.31 7.82 5.34
N PRO A 42 8.61 7.29 4.15
CA PRO A 42 9.91 6.71 3.85
C PRO A 42 10.99 7.80 3.76
N LEU A 43 12.22 7.42 4.10
CA LEU A 43 13.39 8.25 3.86
C LEU A 43 13.63 8.39 2.35
N CYS A 44 13.78 9.62 1.90
CA CYS A 44 13.99 9.96 0.50
C CYS A 44 15.08 11.02 0.35
N LYS A 45 15.63 11.11 -0.86
CA LYS A 45 16.56 12.18 -1.26
C LYS A 45 16.26 12.59 -2.69
N ASN A 46 16.25 13.89 -2.95
CA ASN A 46 16.15 14.37 -4.33
C ASN A 46 17.53 14.27 -5.00
N ASP A 47 17.57 13.78 -6.23
CA ASP A 47 18.78 13.84 -7.04
C ASP A 47 18.98 15.25 -7.65
N LYS A 48 20.00 15.38 -8.51
CA LYS A 48 20.37 16.67 -9.11
C LYS A 48 19.28 17.25 -10.01
N ASP A 49 18.43 16.39 -10.58
CA ASP A 49 17.35 16.75 -11.48
C ASP A 49 16.03 16.99 -10.72
N GLY A 50 16.05 16.87 -9.39
CA GLY A 50 14.88 17.04 -8.53
C GLY A 50 13.98 15.82 -8.46
N VAL A 51 14.38 14.69 -9.06
CA VAL A 51 13.66 13.41 -8.97
C VAL A 51 13.81 12.87 -7.55
N ARG A 52 12.70 12.45 -6.96
CA ARG A 52 12.72 11.90 -5.59
C ARG A 52 13.16 10.45 -5.66
N ARG A 53 14.20 10.09 -4.93
CA ARG A 53 14.71 8.72 -4.84
C ARG A 53 14.45 8.15 -3.45
N LEU A 54 13.98 6.91 -3.40
CA LEU A 54 13.86 6.15 -2.16
C LEU A 54 15.26 5.87 -1.62
N LEU A 55 15.52 6.20 -0.35
CA LEU A 55 16.81 6.00 0.28
C LEU A 55 16.72 4.86 1.29
N THR A 56 17.64 3.91 1.17
CA THR A 56 17.77 2.77 2.08
C THR A 56 19.01 2.93 2.96
N ILE A 57 18.95 2.41 4.18
CA ILE A 57 20.09 2.29 5.10
C ILE A 57 20.58 0.84 5.16
N LYS A 58 21.73 0.59 5.76
CA LYS A 58 22.35 -0.74 5.79
C LYS A 58 22.24 -1.38 7.18
N TRP A 59 22.50 -2.68 7.25
CA TRP A 59 22.45 -3.45 8.51
C TRP A 59 23.24 -2.79 9.64
N SER A 60 24.43 -2.26 9.34
CA SER A 60 25.28 -1.58 10.32
C SER A 60 24.64 -0.35 10.98
N ASP A 61 23.65 0.27 10.33
CA ASP A 61 22.91 1.42 10.86
C ASP A 61 21.80 0.99 11.85
N VAL A 62 21.32 -0.25 11.76
CA VAL A 62 20.15 -0.72 12.52
C VAL A 62 20.46 -1.86 13.50
N GLN A 63 21.64 -2.48 13.40
CA GLN A 63 22.03 -3.65 14.19
C GLN A 63 21.89 -3.44 15.70
N GLU A 64 22.26 -2.28 16.23
CA GLU A 64 22.16 -1.98 17.67
C GLU A 64 20.70 -1.87 18.15
N PHE A 65 19.80 -1.49 17.24
CA PHE A 65 18.37 -1.38 17.52
C PHE A 65 17.65 -2.72 17.42
N ILE A 66 18.05 -3.56 16.45
CA ILE A 66 17.41 -4.85 16.20
C ILE A 66 17.98 -5.94 17.12
N GLY A 67 19.30 -5.99 17.31
CA GLY A 67 19.99 -7.03 18.08
C GLY A 67 20.47 -8.20 17.23
N ASP A 68 20.70 -9.36 17.85
CA ASP A 68 21.24 -10.55 17.20
C ASP A 68 20.23 -11.18 16.21
N PRO A 69 20.56 -11.24 14.89
CA PRO A 69 19.71 -11.85 13.86
C PRO A 69 19.29 -13.29 14.18
N LYS A 70 20.14 -14.07 14.87
CA LYS A 70 19.85 -15.46 15.21
C LYS A 70 18.79 -15.59 16.30
N GLN A 71 18.57 -14.54 17.08
CA GLN A 71 17.64 -14.55 18.21
C GLN A 71 16.35 -13.80 17.91
N VAL A 72 16.40 -12.76 17.07
CA VAL A 72 15.22 -11.91 16.77
C VAL A 72 14.10 -12.66 16.03
N PHE A 73 14.42 -13.73 15.30
CA PHE A 73 13.45 -14.55 14.56
C PHE A 73 13.11 -15.87 15.26
N HIS A 74 13.48 -16.03 16.54
CA HIS A 74 13.02 -17.18 17.31
C HIS A 74 11.48 -17.26 17.29
N GLY A 75 10.90 -18.44 17.04
CA GLY A 75 9.45 -18.64 16.97
C GLY A 75 8.71 -17.80 15.92
N VAL A 76 9.38 -17.29 14.89
CA VAL A 76 8.78 -16.43 13.84
C VAL A 76 7.71 -17.15 13.01
N ASP A 77 7.67 -18.48 13.02
CA ASP A 77 6.63 -19.27 12.34
C ASP A 77 5.25 -19.16 13.02
N GLY A 78 5.22 -18.77 14.29
CA GLY A 78 4.03 -18.62 15.10
C GLY A 78 3.38 -19.93 15.55
N LYS A 79 4.08 -21.08 15.50
CA LYS A 79 3.48 -22.40 15.75
C LYS A 79 3.47 -22.84 17.21
N ARG A 80 4.51 -22.51 17.97
CA ARG A 80 4.69 -22.98 19.35
C ARG A 80 4.59 -21.83 20.34
N ASP A 81 4.05 -22.14 21.52
CA ASP A 81 3.84 -21.15 22.59
C ASP A 81 5.02 -21.06 23.53
N GLU A 82 5.71 -22.19 23.73
CA GLU A 82 7.00 -22.26 24.40
C GLU A 82 8.08 -21.39 23.75
N ASP A 83 7.90 -20.96 22.50
CA ASP A 83 8.82 -20.02 21.85
C ASP A 83 8.66 -18.59 22.37
N VAL A 84 7.51 -18.22 22.95
CA VAL A 84 7.22 -16.83 23.36
C VAL A 84 8.13 -16.37 24.51
N PRO A 85 8.33 -17.15 25.59
CA PRO A 85 9.32 -16.83 26.62
C PRO A 85 10.75 -16.71 26.09
N GLU A 86 11.10 -17.45 25.04
CA GLU A 86 12.46 -17.50 24.47
C GLU A 86 12.74 -16.38 23.45
N LEU A 87 11.73 -15.59 23.08
CA LEU A 87 11.91 -14.44 22.20
C LEU A 87 12.95 -13.47 22.78
N ALA A 88 13.90 -13.05 21.94
CA ALA A 88 14.83 -12.00 22.32
C ALA A 88 14.10 -10.68 22.54
N ILE A 89 14.61 -9.90 23.49
CA ILE A 89 14.31 -8.48 23.61
C ILE A 89 15.19 -7.74 22.59
N LEU A 90 14.60 -6.86 21.80
CA LEU A 90 15.35 -6.09 20.79
C LEU A 90 16.44 -5.21 21.43
N GLY A 91 17.59 -5.10 20.76
CA GLY A 91 18.88 -4.67 21.34
C GLY A 91 18.82 -3.51 22.34
N LYS A 92 18.29 -2.34 21.94
CA LYS A 92 18.24 -1.18 22.86
C LYS A 92 17.30 -1.38 24.05
N GLU A 93 16.20 -2.08 23.85
CA GLU A 93 15.25 -2.36 24.93
C GLU A 93 15.83 -3.40 25.89
N ALA A 94 16.58 -4.38 25.38
CA ALA A 94 17.31 -5.36 26.17
C ALA A 94 18.34 -4.67 27.07
N ALA A 95 19.13 -3.75 26.51
CA ALA A 95 20.09 -2.95 27.25
C ALA A 95 19.44 -2.06 28.32
N ARG A 96 18.28 -1.46 28.01
CA ARG A 96 17.52 -0.63 28.96
C ARG A 96 16.95 -1.42 30.13
N LEU A 97 16.45 -2.62 29.88
CA LEU A 97 15.83 -3.49 30.88
C LEU A 97 16.85 -4.35 31.63
N GLY A 98 18.06 -4.50 31.11
CA GLY A 98 19.06 -5.45 31.62
C GLY A 98 18.60 -6.91 31.49
N LYS A 99 17.73 -7.18 30.50
CA LYS A 99 17.07 -8.47 30.28
C LYS A 99 17.23 -8.87 28.83
N SER A 100 17.42 -10.15 28.56
CA SER A 100 17.72 -10.66 27.22
C SER A 100 16.53 -11.34 26.55
N LYS A 101 15.66 -11.98 27.35
CA LYS A 101 14.52 -12.76 26.86
C LYS A 101 13.19 -12.24 27.41
N VAL A 102 12.13 -12.40 26.63
CA VAL A 102 10.76 -12.03 27.04
C VAL A 102 10.32 -12.77 28.30
N GLY A 103 10.77 -14.00 28.53
CA GLY A 103 10.47 -14.78 29.73
C GLY A 103 10.90 -14.09 31.03
N GLU A 104 11.96 -13.28 31.00
CA GLU A 104 12.52 -12.54 32.14
C GLU A 104 11.69 -11.28 32.52
N LEU A 105 10.76 -10.90 31.65
CA LEU A 105 9.89 -9.74 31.86
C LEU A 105 8.74 -10.07 32.82
N SER A 106 8.41 -9.13 33.71
CA SER A 106 7.16 -9.12 34.48
C SER A 106 5.95 -9.00 33.54
N PRO A 107 4.73 -9.31 34.01
CA PRO A 107 3.53 -9.25 33.17
C PRO A 107 3.31 -7.86 32.54
N GLN A 108 3.56 -6.79 33.29
CA GLN A 108 3.45 -5.41 32.82
C GLN A 108 4.54 -5.06 31.79
N GLU A 109 5.79 -5.49 32.02
CA GLU A 109 6.88 -5.31 31.07
C GLU A 109 6.62 -6.08 29.76
N LYS A 110 6.12 -7.32 29.82
CA LYS A 110 5.75 -8.11 28.64
C LYS A 110 4.70 -7.40 27.79
N ARG A 111 3.64 -6.90 28.45
CA ARG A 111 2.59 -6.14 27.78
C ARG A 111 3.18 -4.90 27.09
N GLN A 112 4.01 -4.14 27.79
CA GLN A 112 4.61 -2.93 27.25
C GLN A 112 5.59 -3.23 26.11
N TYR A 113 6.36 -4.32 26.21
CA TYR A 113 7.28 -4.78 25.18
C TYR A 113 6.54 -5.04 23.87
N PHE A 114 5.54 -5.93 23.86
CA PHE A 114 4.79 -6.26 22.65
C PHE A 114 4.03 -5.09 22.04
N LEU A 115 3.61 -4.11 22.85
CA LEU A 115 2.96 -2.91 22.36
C LEU A 115 3.92 -1.89 21.75
N ASN A 116 5.20 -1.90 22.14
CA ASN A 116 6.19 -0.92 21.69
C ASN A 116 7.21 -1.47 20.69
N GLN A 117 7.12 -2.75 20.33
CA GLN A 117 7.99 -3.31 19.30
C GLN A 117 7.81 -2.52 17.99
N PRO A 118 8.89 -1.96 17.41
CA PRO A 118 8.83 -1.36 16.09
C PRO A 118 8.47 -2.42 15.06
N ALA A 119 7.76 -2.02 14.01
CA ALA A 119 7.53 -2.91 12.89
C ALA A 119 8.85 -3.17 12.16
N LEU A 120 9.27 -4.43 12.07
CA LEU A 120 10.34 -4.92 11.20
C LEU A 120 9.72 -5.92 10.23
N VAL A 121 9.75 -5.60 8.94
CA VAL A 121 9.05 -6.37 7.92
C VAL A 121 9.99 -6.76 6.79
N PHE A 122 10.04 -8.04 6.44
CA PHE A 122 10.75 -8.52 5.27
C PHE A 122 9.87 -8.31 4.02
N LEU A 123 10.33 -7.55 3.03
CA LEU A 123 9.56 -7.22 1.83
C LEU A 123 9.79 -8.24 0.70
N GLY A 124 11.03 -8.72 0.58
CA GLY A 124 11.44 -9.64 -0.46
C GLY A 124 12.90 -9.44 -0.84
N VAL A 125 13.29 -9.99 -1.98
CA VAL A 125 14.65 -9.86 -2.54
C VAL A 125 14.57 -9.30 -3.94
N ASP A 126 15.36 -8.27 -4.24
CA ASP A 126 15.60 -7.85 -5.63
C ASP A 126 16.66 -8.76 -6.25
N GLU A 127 16.22 -9.61 -7.18
CA GLU A 127 17.05 -10.62 -7.83
C GLU A 127 17.49 -10.21 -9.24
N ARG A 128 17.24 -8.98 -9.67
CA ARG A 128 17.56 -8.52 -11.03
C ARG A 128 19.06 -8.51 -11.32
N SER A 129 19.87 -8.29 -10.28
CA SER A 129 21.33 -8.35 -10.35
C SER A 129 21.90 -9.76 -10.09
N ALA A 130 21.06 -10.73 -9.71
CA ALA A 130 21.50 -12.09 -9.42
C ALA A 130 21.68 -12.91 -10.72
N PRO A 131 22.72 -13.76 -10.81
CA PRO A 131 22.85 -14.73 -11.90
C PRO A 131 21.60 -15.62 -12.01
N GLU A 132 21.21 -16.02 -13.22
CA GLU A 132 19.99 -16.81 -13.44
C GLU A 132 19.97 -18.13 -12.65
N SER A 133 21.14 -18.77 -12.51
CA SER A 133 21.33 -19.99 -11.71
C SER A 133 21.16 -19.79 -10.21
N ALA A 134 21.10 -18.54 -9.75
CA ALA A 134 21.13 -18.13 -8.37
C ALA A 134 19.84 -17.40 -7.94
N LYS A 135 18.91 -17.19 -8.87
CA LYS A 135 17.58 -16.65 -8.59
C LYS A 135 16.76 -17.68 -7.82
N SER A 136 16.08 -17.24 -6.79
CA SER A 136 15.21 -18.08 -5.97
C SER A 136 14.07 -18.60 -6.84
N LEU A 137 14.09 -19.88 -7.15
CA LEU A 137 13.10 -20.51 -8.05
C LEU A 137 11.69 -20.38 -7.46
N PRO A 138 10.70 -19.93 -8.23
CA PRO A 138 9.29 -20.01 -7.84
C PRO A 138 8.68 -21.42 -8.00
N LEU A 139 9.46 -22.46 -8.36
CA LEU A 139 8.90 -23.71 -8.92
C LEU A 139 9.13 -25.01 -8.13
N SER A 140 9.77 -25.00 -6.97
CA SER A 140 9.72 -26.15 -6.05
C SER A 140 10.04 -25.77 -4.62
N LYS A 141 9.47 -26.51 -3.66
CA LYS A 141 9.96 -26.48 -2.28
C LYS A 141 11.47 -26.75 -2.33
N PRO A 142 12.28 -26.02 -1.53
CA PRO A 142 13.66 -26.41 -1.33
C PRO A 142 13.70 -27.91 -0.96
N ASP A 143 14.45 -28.71 -1.73
CA ASP A 143 14.77 -30.07 -1.35
C ASP A 143 15.84 -30.07 -0.25
N ASP A 144 16.15 -31.23 0.32
CA ASP A 144 17.13 -31.35 1.42
C ASP A 144 18.55 -30.88 1.04
N ASN A 145 18.80 -30.56 -0.24
CA ASN A 145 20.04 -30.01 -0.77
C ASN A 145 19.97 -28.50 -1.08
N SER A 146 18.82 -27.86 -0.87
CA SER A 146 18.63 -26.45 -1.18
C SER A 146 19.36 -25.56 -0.17
N THR A 147 20.29 -24.76 -0.68
CA THR A 147 21.08 -23.79 0.08
C THR A 147 20.32 -22.51 0.43
N LEU A 148 19.07 -22.35 -0.03
CA LEU A 148 18.24 -21.16 0.20
C LEU A 148 17.87 -20.94 1.66
N GLU A 149 17.82 -22.00 2.48
CA GLU A 149 17.54 -21.87 3.92
C GLU A 149 18.79 -21.62 4.76
N SER A 150 19.99 -21.79 4.19
CA SER A 150 21.27 -21.75 4.92
C SER A 150 22.29 -20.73 4.40
N HIS A 151 22.01 -20.02 3.31
CA HIS A 151 22.89 -19.01 2.74
C HIS A 151 22.16 -17.70 2.43
N SER A 152 22.91 -16.61 2.46
CA SER A 152 22.37 -15.29 2.10
C SER A 152 21.83 -15.32 0.67
N PRO A 153 20.67 -14.71 0.42
CA PRO A 153 20.11 -14.66 -0.92
C PRO A 153 21.09 -13.95 -1.86
N HIS A 154 21.16 -14.41 -3.11
CA HIS A 154 22.09 -13.85 -4.09
C HIS A 154 21.77 -12.41 -4.48
N GLY A 155 20.50 -12.02 -4.40
CA GLY A 155 20.01 -10.67 -4.63
C GLY A 155 20.15 -9.72 -3.42
N GLU A 156 19.41 -8.62 -3.46
CA GLU A 156 19.38 -7.61 -2.40
C GLU A 156 18.12 -7.78 -1.54
N PRO A 157 18.24 -8.21 -0.26
CA PRO A 157 17.11 -8.26 0.66
C PRO A 157 16.59 -6.87 0.97
N TYR A 158 15.27 -6.69 0.91
CA TYR A 158 14.60 -5.47 1.32
C TYR A 158 13.81 -5.67 2.60
N TRP A 159 14.02 -4.76 3.54
CA TRP A 159 13.33 -4.70 4.83
C TRP A 159 12.66 -3.33 4.98
N ALA A 160 11.49 -3.28 5.61
CA ALA A 160 10.92 -2.04 6.13
C ALA A 160 11.08 -2.01 7.65
N ILE A 161 11.44 -0.84 8.19
CA ILE A 161 11.55 -0.64 9.64
C ILE A 161 10.86 0.66 10.06
N ASP A 162 9.99 0.55 11.06
CA ASP A 162 9.42 1.72 11.73
C ASP A 162 10.45 2.34 12.67
N VAL A 163 10.83 3.59 12.39
CA VAL A 163 11.78 4.36 13.21
C VAL A 163 11.10 5.52 13.94
N SER A 164 9.76 5.58 13.95
CA SER A 164 9.00 6.70 14.49
C SER A 164 9.34 7.03 15.94
N SER A 165 9.42 6.00 16.79
CA SER A 165 9.80 6.11 18.21
C SER A 165 11.31 6.09 18.45
N CYS A 166 12.14 5.95 17.40
CA CYS A 166 13.57 5.73 17.47
C CYS A 166 14.35 7.02 17.22
N THR A 167 14.17 8.04 18.08
CA THR A 167 14.74 9.40 17.90
C THR A 167 16.24 9.40 17.62
N GLU A 168 17.00 8.56 18.31
CA GLU A 168 18.45 8.47 18.13
C GLU A 168 18.83 7.93 16.75
N LEU A 169 18.19 6.84 16.31
CA LEU A 169 18.42 6.27 14.98
C LEU A 169 18.04 7.27 13.88
N LYS A 170 16.92 7.98 14.04
CA LYS A 170 16.51 9.02 13.08
C LYS A 170 17.59 10.10 12.94
N LYS A 171 18.13 10.60 14.05
CA LYS A 171 19.22 11.60 14.02
C LYS A 171 20.46 11.06 13.32
N GLN A 172 20.88 9.84 13.66
CA GLN A 172 22.06 9.20 13.05
C GLN A 172 21.91 9.04 11.54
N ILE A 173 20.74 8.55 11.09
CA ILE A 173 20.42 8.40 9.65
C ILE A 173 20.48 9.74 8.93
N LEU A 174 19.86 10.78 9.47
CA LEU A 174 19.81 12.11 8.84
C LEU A 174 21.18 12.79 8.80
N ILE A 175 22.01 12.62 9.84
CA ILE A 175 23.38 13.14 9.87
C ILE A 175 24.25 12.43 8.83
N LYS A 176 24.16 11.09 8.75
CA LYS A 176 24.94 10.28 7.80
C LYS A 176 24.54 10.54 6.34
N ASN A 177 23.29 10.90 6.09
CA ASN A 177 22.73 11.07 4.75
C ASN A 177 22.36 12.53 4.49
N GLU A 178 23.34 13.34 4.07
CA GLU A 178 23.12 14.75 3.75
C GLU A 178 21.95 14.96 2.79
N ARG A 179 21.08 15.92 3.14
CA ARG A 179 19.86 16.31 2.39
C ARG A 179 18.79 15.22 2.29
N ALA A 180 18.94 14.10 3.00
CA ALA A 180 17.86 13.14 3.13
C ALA A 180 16.77 13.68 4.07
N MET A 181 15.53 13.30 3.83
CA MET A 181 14.39 13.66 4.66
C MET A 181 13.31 12.58 4.55
N PHE A 182 12.53 12.40 5.61
CA PHE A 182 11.32 11.60 5.54
C PHE A 182 10.26 12.38 4.77
N MET A 183 9.72 11.80 3.70
CA MET A 183 8.81 12.49 2.81
C MET A 183 7.51 11.73 2.65
N GLU A 184 6.40 12.46 2.67
CA GLU A 184 5.07 11.91 2.45
C GLU A 184 4.96 11.35 1.01
N LEU A 185 4.47 10.11 0.87
CA LEU A 185 4.47 9.35 -0.38
C LEU A 185 3.48 9.89 -1.42
N ARG A 186 2.30 10.36 -1.00
CA ARG A 186 1.23 10.83 -1.89
C ARG A 186 1.64 12.08 -2.66
N SER A 187 2.14 13.08 -1.95
CA SER A 187 2.70 14.32 -2.52
C SER A 187 3.99 14.11 -3.31
N GLY A 188 4.63 12.94 -3.15
CA GLY A 188 5.80 12.49 -3.89
C GLY A 188 5.54 11.61 -5.10
N ALA A 189 4.30 11.14 -5.26
CA ALA A 189 3.93 10.14 -6.25
C ALA A 189 4.19 10.57 -7.70
N GLN A 190 4.41 11.86 -7.95
CA GLN A 190 4.67 12.36 -9.30
C GLN A 190 6.15 12.38 -9.68
N THR A 191 7.08 12.26 -8.72
CA THR A 191 8.52 12.41 -8.97
C THR A 191 9.37 11.20 -8.60
N MET A 192 8.81 10.20 -7.92
CA MET A 192 9.55 8.96 -7.63
C MET A 192 9.37 7.94 -8.75
N PRO A 193 10.43 7.27 -9.23
CA PRO A 193 10.32 6.19 -10.21
C PRO A 193 9.37 5.09 -9.75
N ASN A 194 8.60 4.50 -10.67
CA ASN A 194 7.53 3.56 -10.33
C ASN A 194 8.02 2.33 -9.54
N GLU A 195 9.19 1.78 -9.89
CA GLU A 195 9.77 0.64 -9.18
C GLU A 195 10.02 0.96 -7.70
N GLU A 196 10.69 2.08 -7.41
CA GLU A 196 10.94 2.54 -6.04
C GLU A 196 9.64 2.86 -5.31
N ALA A 197 8.70 3.49 -6.00
CA ALA A 197 7.38 3.81 -5.45
C ALA A 197 6.61 2.55 -5.05
N SER A 198 6.65 1.50 -5.88
CA SER A 198 5.97 0.22 -5.61
C SER A 198 6.56 -0.53 -4.41
N ILE A 199 7.88 -0.43 -4.19
CA ILE A 199 8.53 -0.96 -2.98
C ILE A 199 8.11 -0.13 -1.76
N ALA A 200 8.13 1.20 -1.88
CA ALA A 200 7.73 2.10 -0.80
C ALA A 200 6.25 1.92 -0.42
N ALA A 201 5.37 1.65 -1.39
CA ALA A 201 3.96 1.35 -1.18
C ALA A 201 3.76 0.06 -0.36
N GLU A 202 4.52 -0.99 -0.68
CA GLU A 202 4.51 -2.24 0.10
C GLU A 202 5.02 -2.00 1.53
N ALA A 203 6.18 -1.35 1.66
CA ALA A 203 6.80 -1.02 2.95
C ALA A 203 5.84 -0.22 3.84
N ARG A 204 5.24 0.84 3.28
CA ARG A 204 4.27 1.69 3.97
C ARG A 204 3.08 0.88 4.44
N SER A 205 2.43 0.14 3.55
CA SER A 205 1.20 -0.61 3.86
C SER A 205 1.42 -1.63 4.99
N LEU A 206 2.55 -2.34 4.96
CA LEU A 206 2.86 -3.36 5.96
C LEU A 206 3.27 -2.77 7.31
N VAL A 207 4.05 -1.68 7.31
CA VAL A 207 4.38 -0.97 8.56
C VAL A 207 3.12 -0.35 9.16
N ASP A 208 2.26 0.24 8.33
CA ASP A 208 0.97 0.79 8.73
C ASP A 208 0.07 -0.27 9.39
N TRP A 209 -0.07 -1.42 8.76
CA TRP A 209 -0.83 -2.53 9.33
C TRP A 209 -0.22 -3.04 10.66
N ASN A 210 1.10 -3.27 10.72
CA ASN A 210 1.76 -3.74 11.95
C ASN A 210 1.63 -2.74 13.10
N THR A 211 1.70 -1.44 12.81
CA THR A 211 1.64 -0.37 13.82
C THR A 211 0.23 -0.12 14.33
N ARG A 212 -0.82 -0.31 13.52
CA ARG A 212 -2.23 -0.18 13.96
C ARG A 212 -2.77 -1.45 14.64
N ASN A 213 -2.31 -2.63 14.23
CA ASN A 213 -2.83 -3.92 14.71
C ASN A 213 -1.94 -4.48 15.82
N ARG A 214 -2.05 -3.88 17.01
CA ARG A 214 -1.26 -4.27 18.20
C ARG A 214 -2.02 -5.15 19.19
N PHE A 215 -3.34 -5.24 19.05
CA PHE A 215 -4.22 -6.03 19.92
C PHE A 215 -5.00 -7.07 19.12
N CYS A 216 -5.26 -8.22 19.73
CA CYS A 216 -5.98 -9.31 19.13
C CYS A 216 -7.46 -8.95 19.00
N PRO A 217 -8.06 -8.94 17.81
CA PRO A 217 -9.49 -8.62 17.68
C PRO A 217 -10.41 -9.59 18.41
N ALA A 218 -9.96 -10.82 18.67
CA ALA A 218 -10.76 -11.85 19.34
C ALA A 218 -10.72 -11.78 20.88
N CYS A 219 -9.68 -11.21 21.49
CA CYS A 219 -9.50 -11.23 22.95
C CYS A 219 -8.83 -9.99 23.56
N ALA A 220 -8.53 -8.97 22.75
CA ALA A 220 -7.88 -7.72 23.13
C ALA A 220 -6.48 -7.83 23.79
N ARG A 221 -5.85 -9.01 23.84
CA ARG A 221 -4.45 -9.16 24.30
C ARG A 221 -3.46 -8.57 23.28
N PRO A 222 -2.27 -8.14 23.69
CA PRO A 222 -1.21 -7.77 22.75
C PRO A 222 -0.89 -8.92 21.80
N ILE A 223 -0.46 -8.59 20.59
CA ILE A 223 -0.09 -9.58 19.58
C ILE A 223 1.35 -9.37 19.14
N ARG A 224 2.01 -10.46 18.78
CA ARG A 224 3.38 -10.45 18.27
C ARG A 224 3.40 -10.53 16.75
N SER A 225 4.46 -9.97 16.15
CA SER A 225 4.76 -10.16 14.73
C SER A 225 5.23 -11.59 14.51
N VAL A 226 4.72 -12.23 13.46
CA VAL A 226 5.18 -13.52 12.93
C VAL A 226 5.28 -13.40 11.40
N TRP A 227 5.97 -14.34 10.78
CA TRP A 227 6.25 -14.33 9.34
C TRP A 227 6.94 -13.04 8.87
N ALA A 228 7.89 -12.55 9.69
CA ALA A 228 8.61 -11.30 9.45
C ALA A 228 7.70 -10.12 9.05
N GLY A 229 6.63 -9.88 9.83
CA GLY A 229 5.72 -8.76 9.62
C GLY A 229 4.50 -9.04 8.74
N TRP A 230 4.35 -10.28 8.23
CA TRP A 230 3.24 -10.68 7.35
C TRP A 230 2.10 -11.41 8.06
N LYS A 231 2.22 -11.64 9.37
CA LYS A 231 1.16 -12.21 10.18
C LYS A 231 1.26 -11.68 11.61
N ARG A 232 0.13 -11.48 12.29
CA ARG A 232 0.07 -11.17 13.73
C ARG A 232 -0.50 -12.37 14.46
N SER A 233 0.16 -12.76 15.54
CA SER A 233 -0.26 -13.88 16.39
C SER A 233 -0.52 -13.41 17.80
N CYS A 234 -1.64 -13.83 18.37
CA CYS A 234 -1.97 -13.55 19.77
C CYS A 234 -0.91 -14.19 20.67
N ILE A 235 -0.33 -13.42 21.58
CA ILE A 235 0.54 -14.02 22.60
C ILE A 235 -0.31 -14.94 23.49
N PRO A 236 0.25 -16.08 23.95
CA PRO A 236 -0.40 -16.90 24.97
C PRO A 236 -0.79 -16.00 26.15
N GLY A 237 -1.98 -16.24 26.70
CA GLY A 237 -2.28 -15.65 28.01
C GLY A 237 -1.35 -16.26 29.05
N GLU A 238 -1.17 -15.59 30.18
CA GLU A 238 -0.72 -16.33 31.36
C GLU A 238 -1.76 -17.44 31.61
N PRO A 239 -1.34 -18.67 31.95
CA PRO A 239 -2.27 -19.68 32.41
C PRO A 239 -2.94 -19.13 33.67
N SER A 240 -4.12 -18.57 33.51
CA SER A 240 -5.06 -18.42 34.62
C SER A 240 -5.41 -19.84 35.03
N GLY A 241 -5.38 -20.09 36.34
CA GLY A 241 -5.49 -21.43 36.90
C GLY A 241 -6.71 -22.19 36.41
N GLU A 242 -6.71 -23.50 36.60
CA GLU A 242 -7.88 -24.34 36.33
C GLU A 242 -9.11 -23.82 37.11
N GLY A 243 -10.23 -23.56 36.42
CA GLY A 243 -11.46 -23.09 37.04
C GLY A 243 -12.36 -22.31 36.08
N ALA A 244 -13.58 -21.97 36.52
CA ALA A 244 -14.51 -21.12 35.77
C ALA A 244 -13.99 -19.68 35.55
N ASP A 245 -12.93 -19.31 36.28
CA ASP A 245 -12.25 -18.02 36.20
C ASP A 245 -11.02 -18.03 35.25
N ALA A 246 -10.77 -19.15 34.56
CA ALA A 246 -9.71 -19.25 33.57
C ALA A 246 -10.05 -18.43 32.30
N GLU A 247 -9.14 -17.53 31.90
CA GLU A 247 -9.17 -16.86 30.61
C GLU A 247 -9.26 -17.89 29.48
N PRO A 248 -10.36 -17.88 28.69
CA PRO A 248 -10.54 -18.86 27.64
C PRO A 248 -9.41 -18.78 26.61
N ALA A 249 -9.07 -19.94 26.04
CA ALA A 249 -8.12 -20.03 24.94
C ALA A 249 -8.60 -19.15 23.77
N CYS A 250 -7.74 -18.25 23.27
CA CYS A 250 -8.12 -17.32 22.22
C CYS A 250 -8.41 -18.06 20.90
N VAL A 251 -9.60 -17.85 20.34
CA VAL A 251 -10.04 -18.49 19.09
C VAL A 251 -9.12 -18.16 17.91
N SER A 252 -8.44 -17.00 17.93
CA SER A 252 -7.49 -16.61 16.88
C SER A 252 -6.30 -17.56 16.76
N ARG A 253 -6.07 -18.41 17.77
CA ARG A 253 -4.96 -19.37 17.82
C ARG A 253 -5.32 -20.72 17.21
N LYS A 254 -6.59 -20.93 16.83
CA LYS A 254 -7.08 -22.14 16.18
C LYS A 254 -7.60 -21.79 14.79
N GLY A 255 -7.05 -22.44 13.76
CA GLY A 255 -7.45 -22.20 12.37
C GLY A 255 -6.84 -20.93 11.76
N VAL A 256 -7.44 -20.48 10.65
CA VAL A 256 -6.98 -19.34 9.86
C VAL A 256 -8.00 -18.22 10.00
N HIS A 257 -7.55 -17.05 10.44
CA HIS A 257 -8.38 -15.87 10.63
C HIS A 257 -7.83 -14.70 9.82
N ASN A 258 -8.68 -14.01 9.07
CA ASN A 258 -8.27 -12.92 8.17
C ASN A 258 -7.53 -11.79 8.90
N PHE A 259 -7.96 -11.45 10.11
CA PHE A 259 -7.38 -10.37 10.93
C PHE A 259 -5.95 -10.66 11.41
N SER A 260 -5.48 -11.91 11.26
CA SER A 260 -4.08 -12.25 11.48
C SER A 260 -3.18 -11.84 10.30
N TYR A 261 -3.72 -11.43 9.16
CA TYR A 261 -2.98 -11.11 7.95
C TYR A 261 -3.16 -9.64 7.52
N PRO A 262 -2.20 -9.06 6.77
CA PRO A 262 -2.32 -7.71 6.24
C PRO A 262 -3.63 -7.51 5.48
N ARG A 263 -4.32 -6.41 5.79
CA ARG A 263 -5.58 -6.03 5.13
C ARG A 263 -5.28 -5.34 3.81
N THR A 264 -6.11 -5.62 2.80
CA THR A 264 -6.13 -4.88 1.54
C THR A 264 -7.58 -4.62 1.19
N ASP A 265 -7.99 -3.35 1.23
CA ASP A 265 -9.37 -2.96 0.99
C ASP A 265 -9.63 -2.82 -0.52
N PRO A 266 -10.52 -3.62 -1.12
CA PRO A 266 -10.85 -3.50 -2.53
C PRO A 266 -11.72 -2.26 -2.77
N VAL A 267 -11.34 -1.47 -3.77
CA VAL A 267 -12.05 -0.23 -4.16
C VAL A 267 -12.24 -0.25 -5.67
N VAL A 268 -13.47 -0.08 -6.16
CA VAL A 268 -13.71 0.13 -7.59
C VAL A 268 -13.51 1.60 -7.92
N ILE A 269 -12.94 1.88 -9.10
CA ILE A 269 -12.86 3.23 -9.66
C ILE A 269 -13.16 3.16 -11.15
N MET A 270 -14.15 3.91 -11.61
CA MET A 270 -14.80 3.60 -12.88
C MET A 270 -14.86 4.79 -13.84
N ALA A 271 -14.49 4.54 -15.09
CA ALA A 271 -14.84 5.41 -16.22
C ALA A 271 -16.29 5.13 -16.64
N VAL A 272 -17.21 5.99 -16.22
CA VAL A 272 -18.63 5.89 -16.59
C VAL A 272 -18.86 6.60 -17.91
N LEU A 273 -19.31 5.87 -18.91
CA LEU A 273 -19.50 6.33 -20.27
C LEU A 273 -20.98 6.55 -20.55
N SER A 274 -21.26 7.56 -21.36
CA SER A 274 -22.57 7.74 -22.00
C SER A 274 -22.89 6.57 -22.94
N PRO A 275 -24.16 6.32 -23.30
CA PRO A 275 -24.53 5.20 -24.17
C PRO A 275 -23.82 5.21 -25.54
N ASP A 276 -23.60 6.40 -26.09
CA ASP A 276 -22.85 6.61 -27.35
C ASP A 276 -21.33 6.51 -27.18
N ARG A 277 -20.84 6.41 -25.92
CA ARG A 277 -19.43 6.33 -25.53
C ARG A 277 -18.60 7.58 -25.89
N GLU A 278 -19.24 8.71 -26.21
CA GLU A 278 -18.56 9.96 -26.61
C GLU A 278 -18.41 10.98 -25.47
N ARG A 279 -19.04 10.71 -24.33
CA ARG A 279 -18.84 11.44 -23.08
C ARG A 279 -18.51 10.53 -21.90
N ILE A 280 -17.76 11.07 -20.93
CA ILE A 280 -17.41 10.43 -19.66
C ILE A 280 -17.96 11.24 -18.48
N LEU A 281 -18.62 10.57 -17.52
CA LEU A 281 -19.06 11.18 -16.27
C LEU A 281 -17.88 11.28 -15.31
N LEU A 282 -17.68 12.47 -14.75
CA LEU A 282 -16.70 12.71 -13.69
C LEU A 282 -17.37 13.48 -12.54
N GLY A 283 -16.96 13.18 -11.31
CA GLY A 283 -17.46 13.79 -10.09
C GLY A 283 -16.40 14.58 -9.33
N ARG A 284 -16.85 15.43 -8.42
CA ARG A 284 -15.99 16.13 -7.46
C ARG A 284 -16.63 16.19 -6.07
N GLN A 285 -15.80 16.05 -5.05
CA GLN A 285 -16.21 16.32 -3.67
C GLN A 285 -16.05 17.81 -3.33
N ARG A 286 -16.82 18.27 -2.34
CA ARG A 286 -16.82 19.67 -1.88
C ARG A 286 -15.47 20.14 -1.35
N THR A 287 -14.70 19.25 -0.73
CA THR A 287 -13.40 19.55 -0.12
C THR A 287 -12.28 19.71 -1.15
N TRP A 288 -12.50 19.25 -2.39
CA TRP A 288 -11.48 19.25 -3.43
C TRP A 288 -11.28 20.63 -4.05
N PRO A 289 -10.06 20.94 -4.55
CA PRO A 289 -9.78 22.17 -5.29
C PRO A 289 -10.84 22.42 -6.37
N ALA A 290 -11.31 23.67 -6.51
CA ALA A 290 -12.33 24.02 -7.49
C ALA A 290 -11.93 23.55 -8.89
N ARG A 291 -12.90 22.98 -9.65
CA ARG A 291 -12.72 22.37 -10.98
C ARG A 291 -11.89 21.07 -11.02
N PHE A 292 -11.46 20.50 -9.90
CA PHE A 292 -10.85 19.17 -9.90
C PHE A 292 -11.94 18.10 -9.96
N TYR A 293 -11.95 17.28 -11.02
CA TYR A 293 -12.89 16.19 -11.26
C TYR A 293 -12.15 14.88 -11.46
N SER A 294 -12.70 13.78 -10.93
CA SER A 294 -12.14 12.44 -11.03
C SER A 294 -13.23 11.44 -11.43
N CYS A 295 -12.81 10.22 -11.80
CA CYS A 295 -13.71 9.07 -11.80
C CYS A 295 -14.35 8.90 -10.42
N LEU A 296 -15.58 8.41 -10.42
CA LEU A 296 -16.27 7.94 -9.22
C LEU A 296 -15.58 6.68 -8.68
N ALA A 297 -15.60 6.48 -7.37
CA ALA A 297 -14.91 5.37 -6.73
C ALA A 297 -15.45 5.07 -5.34
N GLY A 298 -15.57 3.80 -5.00
CA GLY A 298 -15.99 3.38 -3.67
C GLY A 298 -15.61 1.95 -3.32
N PHE A 299 -15.80 1.61 -2.05
CA PHE A 299 -15.41 0.32 -1.51
C PHE A 299 -16.33 -0.79 -2.03
N ILE A 300 -15.78 -1.98 -2.25
CA ILE A 300 -16.60 -3.16 -2.52
C ILE A 300 -17.18 -3.66 -1.19
N GLU A 301 -18.49 -3.88 -1.15
CA GLU A 301 -19.15 -4.42 0.03
C GLU A 301 -19.08 -5.96 0.10
N SER A 302 -19.40 -6.49 1.28
CA SER A 302 -19.37 -7.94 1.51
C SER A 302 -20.44 -8.64 0.69
N GLY A 303 -20.01 -9.50 -0.22
CA GLY A 303 -20.91 -10.26 -1.08
C GLY A 303 -21.08 -9.67 -2.49
N GLU A 304 -20.42 -8.54 -2.79
CA GLU A 304 -20.48 -7.92 -4.11
C GLU A 304 -19.36 -8.43 -5.06
N SER A 305 -19.70 -8.52 -6.34
CA SER A 305 -18.72 -8.55 -7.43
C SER A 305 -18.19 -7.15 -7.76
N LEU A 306 -17.13 -7.05 -8.58
CA LEU A 306 -16.66 -5.75 -9.08
C LEU A 306 -17.77 -5.00 -9.83
N GLU A 307 -18.54 -5.74 -10.63
CA GLU A 307 -19.60 -5.20 -11.47
C GLU A 307 -20.81 -4.74 -10.65
N GLU A 308 -21.14 -5.43 -9.56
CA GLU A 308 -22.18 -4.99 -8.62
C GLU A 308 -21.77 -3.70 -7.91
N ALA A 309 -20.56 -3.64 -7.37
CA ALA A 309 -20.03 -2.45 -6.72
C ALA A 309 -19.98 -1.24 -7.68
N VAL A 310 -19.53 -1.43 -8.94
CA VAL A 310 -19.56 -0.35 -9.95
C VAL A 310 -20.98 0.16 -10.18
N ARG A 311 -21.98 -0.72 -10.27
CA ARG A 311 -23.37 -0.29 -10.48
C ARG A 311 -23.92 0.44 -9.26
N ARG A 312 -23.68 -0.09 -8.06
CA ARG A 312 -24.13 0.51 -6.81
C ARG A 312 -23.54 1.90 -6.61
N GLU A 313 -22.21 2.01 -6.64
CA GLU A 313 -21.51 3.28 -6.41
C GLU A 313 -21.93 4.37 -7.40
N VAL A 314 -22.05 4.04 -8.69
CA VAL A 314 -22.49 5.03 -9.68
C VAL A 314 -23.96 5.44 -9.50
N TYR A 315 -24.80 4.51 -9.06
CA TYR A 315 -26.20 4.81 -8.76
C TYR A 315 -26.34 5.68 -7.51
N GLU A 316 -25.58 5.36 -6.44
CA GLU A 316 -25.58 6.10 -5.18
C GLU A 316 -25.04 7.53 -5.35
N GLU A 317 -23.89 7.70 -6.00
CA GLU A 317 -23.24 9.02 -6.09
C GLU A 317 -23.80 9.93 -7.19
N ALA A 318 -24.34 9.35 -8.28
CA ALA A 318 -24.73 10.11 -9.47
C ALA A 318 -26.12 9.78 -10.03
N GLY A 319 -26.84 8.81 -9.46
CA GLY A 319 -28.18 8.42 -9.91
C GLY A 319 -28.20 7.68 -11.26
N ILE A 320 -27.05 7.29 -11.81
CA ILE A 320 -26.94 6.72 -13.15
C ILE A 320 -26.99 5.19 -13.10
N VAL A 321 -27.92 4.60 -13.87
CA VAL A 321 -28.01 3.16 -14.04
C VAL A 321 -26.99 2.68 -15.08
N ILE A 322 -26.15 1.73 -14.68
CA ILE A 322 -25.07 1.17 -15.49
C ILE A 322 -25.41 -0.25 -15.96
N GLY A 323 -25.33 -0.46 -17.28
CA GLY A 323 -25.55 -1.76 -17.92
C GLY A 323 -24.25 -2.56 -17.98
N GLU A 324 -23.52 -2.47 -19.10
CA GLU A 324 -22.25 -3.17 -19.30
C GLU A 324 -21.16 -2.63 -18.36
N VAL A 325 -20.40 -3.53 -17.72
CA VAL A 325 -19.24 -3.22 -16.89
C VAL A 325 -18.06 -4.07 -17.36
N GLY A 326 -16.87 -3.47 -17.40
CA GLY A 326 -15.64 -4.20 -17.68
C GLY A 326 -14.45 -3.73 -16.85
N TYR A 327 -13.46 -4.60 -16.73
CA TYR A 327 -12.20 -4.35 -16.03
C TYR A 327 -11.13 -3.77 -16.98
N HIS A 328 -10.29 -2.88 -16.47
CA HIS A 328 -9.18 -2.28 -17.22
C HIS A 328 -7.82 -2.61 -16.58
N SER A 329 -7.60 -2.26 -15.31
CA SER A 329 -6.33 -2.49 -14.62
C SER A 329 -6.48 -2.29 -13.12
N SER A 330 -5.46 -2.64 -12.32
CA SER A 330 -5.48 -2.44 -10.87
C SER A 330 -4.28 -1.61 -10.39
N GLN A 331 -4.47 -0.80 -9.36
CA GLN A 331 -3.42 0.04 -8.78
C GLN A 331 -3.40 -0.12 -7.25
N PRO A 332 -2.28 -0.54 -6.64
CA PRO A 332 -2.10 -0.43 -5.20
C PRO A 332 -2.19 1.03 -4.76
N TRP A 333 -2.94 1.30 -3.69
CA TRP A 333 -3.10 2.62 -3.11
C TRP A 333 -2.78 2.56 -1.61
N PRO A 334 -1.53 2.85 -1.23
CA PRO A 334 -1.02 2.56 0.11
C PRO A 334 -1.46 3.63 1.13
N PHE A 335 -2.75 4.01 1.16
CA PHE A 335 -3.27 5.06 2.04
C PHE A 335 -4.68 4.77 2.58
N PRO A 336 -4.83 3.89 3.58
CA PRO A 336 -3.78 3.16 4.27
C PRO A 336 -3.28 1.94 3.49
N SER A 337 -4.18 1.14 2.90
CA SER A 337 -3.88 -0.11 2.21
C SER A 337 -5.06 -0.57 1.34
N SER A 338 -5.35 0.17 0.26
CA SER A 338 -6.40 -0.17 -0.70
C SER A 338 -5.83 -0.77 -1.99
N LEU A 339 -6.63 -1.55 -2.71
CA LEU A 339 -6.37 -1.97 -4.07
C LEU A 339 -7.46 -1.40 -4.97
N MET A 340 -7.09 -0.43 -5.81
CA MET A 340 -7.99 0.21 -6.75
C MET A 340 -8.17 -0.70 -7.97
N PHE A 341 -9.40 -1.09 -8.27
CA PHE A 341 -9.81 -1.81 -9.46
C PHE A 341 -10.37 -0.79 -10.46
N GLY A 342 -9.57 -0.48 -11.47
CA GLY A 342 -9.98 0.37 -12.57
C GLY A 342 -10.95 -0.37 -13.47
N CYS A 343 -12.18 0.11 -13.52
CA CYS A 343 -13.28 -0.42 -14.30
C CYS A 343 -13.80 0.63 -15.29
N TRP A 344 -14.71 0.22 -16.15
CA TRP A 344 -15.54 1.11 -16.96
C TRP A 344 -16.98 0.60 -16.94
N GLY A 345 -17.92 1.52 -17.10
CA GLY A 345 -19.35 1.23 -17.12
C GLY A 345 -20.05 2.03 -18.22
N ILE A 346 -21.13 1.49 -18.78
CA ILE A 346 -21.93 2.19 -19.80
C ILE A 346 -23.31 2.49 -19.24
N ALA A 347 -23.69 3.77 -19.24
CA ALA A 347 -25.03 4.20 -18.87
C ALA A 347 -26.08 3.61 -19.81
N GLU A 348 -27.23 3.19 -19.26
CA GLU A 348 -28.32 2.61 -20.06
C GLU A 348 -29.20 3.68 -20.71
N SER A 349 -29.42 4.80 -20.01
CA SER A 349 -30.32 5.88 -20.45
C SER A 349 -29.68 6.75 -21.52
N ALA A 350 -30.37 6.93 -22.66
CA ALA A 350 -30.02 7.93 -23.67
C ALA A 350 -30.01 9.37 -23.13
N ASP A 351 -30.76 9.61 -22.06
CA ASP A 351 -30.85 10.90 -21.36
C ASP A 351 -29.97 10.96 -20.10
N ALA A 352 -28.99 10.05 -19.94
CA ALA A 352 -28.16 9.94 -18.74
C ALA A 352 -27.53 11.27 -18.27
N GLU A 353 -27.25 12.22 -19.17
CA GLU A 353 -26.74 13.54 -18.80
C GLU A 353 -27.75 14.39 -18.00
N LYS A 354 -29.05 14.25 -18.28
CA LYS A 354 -30.13 14.91 -17.53
C LYS A 354 -30.49 14.16 -16.25
N ASP A 355 -30.18 12.87 -16.21
CA ASP A 355 -30.48 11.99 -15.08
C ASP A 355 -29.45 12.12 -13.93
N VAL A 356 -28.33 12.83 -14.15
CA VAL A 356 -27.29 13.00 -13.12
C VAL A 356 -27.84 13.74 -11.91
N ARG A 357 -27.73 13.12 -10.72
CA ARG A 357 -28.13 13.73 -9.44
C ARG A 357 -27.15 13.32 -8.34
N VAL A 358 -26.74 14.30 -7.54
CA VAL A 358 -25.74 14.14 -6.46
C VAL A 358 -26.35 14.25 -5.05
N ASP A 359 -27.68 14.24 -4.95
CA ASP A 359 -28.44 14.45 -3.70
C ASP A 359 -28.73 13.15 -2.92
N LEU A 360 -28.39 12.00 -3.49
CA LEU A 360 -28.72 10.67 -2.96
C LEU A 360 -27.92 10.32 -1.71
N ASP A 361 -26.59 10.41 -1.76
CA ASP A 361 -25.68 10.16 -0.62
C ASP A 361 -25.02 11.45 -0.08
N ASN A 362 -25.05 12.54 -0.86
CA ASN A 362 -24.44 13.84 -0.59
C ASN A 362 -22.89 13.81 -0.50
N GLU A 363 -22.23 12.82 -1.10
CA GLU A 363 -20.76 12.76 -1.14
C GLU A 363 -20.17 13.73 -2.18
N LEU A 364 -20.83 13.84 -3.34
CA LEU A 364 -20.41 14.72 -4.43
C LEU A 364 -21.00 16.13 -4.32
N GLU A 365 -20.19 17.14 -4.63
CA GLU A 365 -20.68 18.52 -4.84
C GLU A 365 -21.25 18.69 -6.25
N ASP A 366 -20.63 18.05 -7.23
CA ASP A 366 -21.00 18.15 -8.65
C ASP A 366 -20.55 16.90 -9.39
N ALA A 367 -21.35 16.46 -10.34
CA ALA A 367 -21.07 15.38 -11.27
C ALA A 367 -21.67 15.72 -12.62
N ARG A 368 -20.91 15.51 -13.71
CA ARG A 368 -21.40 15.78 -15.06
C ARG A 368 -20.61 15.06 -16.13
N PHE A 369 -21.22 14.92 -17.29
CA PHE A 369 -20.57 14.35 -18.47
C PHE A 369 -19.63 15.38 -19.14
N PHE A 370 -18.45 14.91 -19.53
CA PHE A 370 -17.44 15.67 -20.26
C PHE A 370 -17.23 15.04 -21.63
N THR A 371 -17.13 15.88 -22.67
CA THR A 371 -16.87 15.39 -24.04
C THR A 371 -15.42 14.98 -24.20
N ARG A 372 -15.18 14.10 -25.18
CA ARG A 372 -13.83 13.67 -25.57
C ARG A 372 -12.90 14.85 -25.86
N GLU A 373 -13.39 15.89 -26.54
CA GLU A 373 -12.61 17.10 -26.86
C GLU A 373 -12.22 17.88 -25.61
N GLN A 374 -13.13 18.01 -24.64
CA GLN A 374 -12.85 18.69 -23.37
C GLN A 374 -11.72 17.97 -22.62
N VAL A 375 -11.79 16.65 -22.54
CA VAL A 375 -10.77 15.82 -21.88
C VAL A 375 -9.43 15.88 -22.61
N LEU A 376 -9.41 15.75 -23.94
CA LEU A 376 -8.19 15.84 -24.74
C LEU A 376 -7.52 17.22 -24.63
N LYS A 377 -8.30 18.29 -24.49
CA LYS A 377 -7.76 19.64 -24.25
C LYS A 377 -7.03 19.74 -22.91
N VAL A 378 -7.50 19.05 -21.86
CA VAL A 378 -6.83 18.99 -20.55
C VAL A 378 -5.55 18.16 -20.65
N ILE A 379 -5.62 16.97 -21.27
CA ILE A 379 -4.47 16.06 -21.42
C ILE A 379 -3.34 16.69 -22.24
N ASN A 380 -3.67 17.40 -23.32
CA ASN A 380 -2.69 18.01 -24.22
C ASN A 380 -2.24 19.42 -23.79
N SER A 381 -2.69 19.92 -22.64
CA SER A 381 -2.28 21.23 -22.15
C SER A 381 -0.79 21.25 -21.81
N THR A 382 -0.04 22.16 -22.44
CA THR A 382 1.40 22.39 -22.18
C THR A 382 1.68 23.05 -20.82
N LYS A 383 0.63 23.56 -20.15
CA LYS A 383 0.64 23.93 -18.74
C LYS A 383 -0.20 22.90 -17.98
N PRO A 384 0.36 21.72 -17.63
CA PRO A 384 -0.33 20.83 -16.71
C PRO A 384 -0.53 21.62 -15.43
N MET A 385 -1.78 21.91 -15.09
CA MET A 385 -2.12 22.64 -13.88
C MET A 385 -1.89 21.68 -12.71
N GLN A 386 -0.65 21.67 -12.21
CA GLN A 386 -0.24 20.79 -11.13
C GLN A 386 -0.82 21.31 -9.83
N LEU A 387 -1.59 20.45 -9.15
CA LEU A 387 -1.99 20.70 -7.78
C LEU A 387 -0.74 20.85 -6.90
N SER A 388 -0.76 21.84 -6.01
CA SER A 388 0.30 21.97 -5.01
C SER A 388 0.34 20.74 -4.10
N ARG A 389 1.47 20.53 -3.42
CA ARG A 389 1.60 19.43 -2.45
C ARG A 389 0.52 19.50 -1.36
N GLU A 390 0.17 20.71 -0.91
CA GLU A 390 -0.91 20.89 0.07
C GLU A 390 -2.28 20.53 -0.50
N GLN A 391 -2.53 20.82 -1.78
CA GLN A 391 -3.78 20.48 -2.45
C GLN A 391 -3.93 18.96 -2.63
N ILE A 392 -2.85 18.26 -2.99
CA ILE A 392 -2.83 16.79 -3.10
C ILE A 392 -3.12 16.14 -1.74
N ALA A 393 -2.56 16.68 -0.66
CA ALA A 393 -2.81 16.16 0.69
C ALA A 393 -4.27 16.31 1.14
N LYS A 394 -4.99 17.33 0.65
CA LYS A 394 -6.40 17.61 1.01
C LYS A 394 -7.43 16.75 0.27
N ILE A 395 -7.11 16.22 -0.92
CA ILE A 395 -8.05 15.42 -1.72
C ILE A 395 -8.43 14.11 -1.01
N ASP A 396 -7.51 13.56 -0.22
CA ASP A 396 -7.68 12.27 0.45
C ASP A 396 -7.69 12.37 1.99
N GLY A 397 -7.80 13.58 2.56
CA GLY A 397 -7.78 13.83 4.00
C GLY A 397 -8.99 14.67 4.46
N GLN A 398 -9.52 14.38 5.65
CA GLN A 398 -10.59 15.19 6.25
C GLN A 398 -10.01 16.50 6.79
N GLY A 399 -10.21 17.59 6.06
CA GLY A 399 -9.77 18.94 6.46
C GLY A 399 -9.93 19.97 5.35
N GLY A 400 -11.17 20.37 5.07
CA GLY A 400 -11.50 21.37 4.05
C GLY A 400 -11.43 22.83 4.56
N PRO A 401 -11.18 23.82 3.69
CA PRO A 401 -11.28 25.24 4.01
C PRO A 401 -12.73 25.68 4.29
N ALA A 402 -12.90 26.88 4.84
CA ALA A 402 -14.21 27.44 5.17
C ALA A 402 -15.07 27.72 3.92
N ARG A 403 -16.40 27.68 4.08
CA ARG A 403 -17.41 27.79 3.00
C ARG A 403 -17.21 29.01 2.09
N ASP A 404 -16.87 30.16 2.67
CA ASP A 404 -16.76 31.43 1.95
C ASP A 404 -15.51 31.50 1.04
N GLU A 405 -14.43 30.79 1.40
CA GLU A 405 -13.21 30.70 0.59
C GLU A 405 -13.41 29.84 -0.66
N LEU A 406 -14.24 28.79 -0.55
CA LEU A 406 -14.58 27.89 -1.67
C LEU A 406 -15.46 28.59 -2.70
N ASP A 407 -16.47 29.34 -2.26
CA ASP A 407 -17.40 30.03 -3.16
C ASP A 407 -16.72 31.16 -3.95
N ALA A 408 -15.75 31.85 -3.35
CA ALA A 408 -14.92 32.84 -4.04
C ALA A 408 -13.97 32.21 -5.07
N ALA A 409 -13.36 31.07 -4.73
CA ALA A 409 -12.51 30.31 -5.66
C ALA A 409 -13.31 29.77 -6.86
N LYS A 410 -14.55 29.31 -6.63
CA LYS A 410 -15.47 28.80 -7.66
C LYS A 410 -15.80 29.86 -8.72
N ARG A 411 -16.23 31.06 -8.30
CA ARG A 411 -16.57 32.17 -9.21
C ARG A 411 -15.38 32.56 -10.10
N LYS A 412 -14.18 32.65 -9.53
CA LYS A 412 -12.95 32.96 -10.26
C LYS A 412 -12.51 31.84 -11.21
N ALA A 413 -12.88 30.60 -10.91
CA ALA A 413 -12.49 29.43 -11.68
C ALA A 413 -13.39 29.22 -12.91
N ASP A 414 -14.69 29.50 -12.79
CA ASP A 414 -15.66 29.46 -13.91
C ASP A 414 -15.32 30.52 -14.99
N GLU A 415 -14.69 31.63 -14.60
CA GLU A 415 -14.18 32.67 -15.50
C GLU A 415 -12.86 32.29 -16.22
N GLN A 416 -12.19 31.19 -15.84
CA GLN A 416 -10.79 30.89 -16.23
C GLN A 416 -10.60 29.65 -17.14
N GLY A 417 -11.65 28.96 -17.58
CA GLY A 417 -11.54 27.84 -18.53
C GLY A 417 -11.46 26.42 -17.92
N ALA A 418 -10.92 25.46 -18.69
CA ALA A 418 -11.09 23.99 -18.56
C ALA A 418 -10.88 23.38 -17.15
N PHE A 419 -11.51 22.23 -16.90
CA PHE A 419 -11.44 21.49 -15.63
C PHE A 419 -10.07 20.82 -15.40
N MET A 420 -9.80 20.40 -14.16
CA MET A 420 -8.56 19.72 -13.73
C MET A 420 -8.83 18.23 -13.48
N MET A 421 -7.81 17.42 -13.75
CA MET A 421 -7.84 15.97 -13.56
C MET A 421 -6.77 15.51 -12.56
N PRO A 422 -6.92 14.30 -11.97
CA PRO A 422 -5.86 13.65 -11.20
C PRO A 422 -4.55 13.58 -11.98
N PRO A 423 -3.40 13.49 -11.29
CA PRO A 423 -2.11 13.37 -11.95
C PRO A 423 -2.02 12.09 -12.80
N ALA A 424 -1.09 12.08 -13.76
CA ALA A 424 -0.88 10.93 -14.66
C ALA A 424 -0.54 9.62 -13.92
N THR A 425 -0.11 9.70 -12.67
CA THR A 425 0.17 8.52 -11.83
C THR A 425 -1.06 7.93 -11.16
N ALA A 426 -2.20 8.63 -11.16
CA ALA A 426 -3.47 8.11 -10.64
C ALA A 426 -4.19 7.24 -11.67
N ILE A 427 -4.78 6.13 -11.22
CA ILE A 427 -5.56 5.23 -12.08
C ILE A 427 -6.77 5.92 -12.72
N ALA A 428 -7.39 6.89 -12.03
CA ALA A 428 -8.43 7.74 -12.61
C ALA A 428 -7.97 8.43 -13.90
N ASN A 429 -6.79 9.07 -13.88
CA ASN A 429 -6.21 9.69 -15.06
C ASN A 429 -5.91 8.64 -16.15
N THR A 430 -5.41 7.47 -15.74
CA THR A 430 -5.15 6.35 -16.67
C THR A 430 -6.41 5.91 -17.41
N LEU A 431 -7.53 5.73 -16.70
CA LEU A 431 -8.82 5.34 -17.29
C LEU A 431 -9.35 6.40 -18.24
N VAL A 432 -9.40 7.67 -17.78
CA VAL A 432 -9.90 8.79 -18.58
C VAL A 432 -9.05 8.99 -19.84
N THR A 433 -7.72 8.89 -19.73
CA THR A 433 -6.80 8.99 -20.87
C THR A 433 -6.96 7.82 -21.82
N ALA A 434 -7.11 6.60 -21.32
CA ALA A 434 -7.35 5.41 -22.13
C ALA A 434 -8.66 5.54 -22.91
N TRP A 435 -9.72 6.05 -22.29
CA TRP A 435 -10.97 6.36 -22.97
C TRP A 435 -10.78 7.43 -24.04
N ALA A 436 -10.26 8.60 -23.68
CA ALA A 436 -10.13 9.75 -24.56
C ALA A 436 -9.28 9.46 -25.80
N THR A 437 -8.27 8.60 -25.67
CA THR A 437 -7.36 8.18 -26.76
C THR A 437 -7.78 6.91 -27.50
N GLY A 438 -8.96 6.34 -27.21
CA GLY A 438 -9.50 5.17 -27.91
C GLY A 438 -8.82 3.84 -27.55
N LYS A 439 -8.15 3.77 -26.40
CA LYS A 439 -7.40 2.59 -25.92
C LYS A 439 -8.11 1.80 -24.83
N LEU A 440 -9.20 2.33 -24.26
CA LEU A 440 -9.91 1.70 -23.14
C LEU A 440 -10.36 0.26 -23.43
N PHE A 441 -10.89 0.01 -24.62
CA PHE A 441 -11.42 -1.30 -25.03
C PHE A 441 -10.39 -2.19 -25.76
N ASN A 442 -9.24 -1.63 -26.15
CA ASN A 442 -8.26 -2.29 -27.02
C ASN A 442 -7.12 -2.98 -26.24
N GLN A 443 -7.45 -3.74 -25.20
CA GLN A 443 -6.43 -4.35 -24.33
C GLN A 443 -5.93 -5.74 -24.78
N HIS A 444 -6.42 -6.31 -25.88
CA HIS A 444 -5.77 -7.47 -26.48
C HIS A 444 -4.64 -7.04 -27.42
N PRO A 445 -3.42 -7.59 -27.32
CA PRO A 445 -2.49 -7.52 -28.43
C PRO A 445 -3.10 -8.33 -29.57
N ALA A 446 -3.34 -7.69 -30.72
CA ALA A 446 -3.64 -8.41 -31.95
C ALA A 446 -2.54 -9.46 -32.15
N SER A 447 -2.90 -10.74 -32.09
CA SER A 447 -2.00 -11.83 -32.42
C SER A 447 -1.68 -11.73 -33.92
N SER A 448 -0.59 -11.04 -34.26
CA SER A 448 -0.02 -11.09 -35.60
C SER A 448 0.72 -12.42 -35.77
N THR A 449 -0.02 -13.50 -35.99
CA THR A 449 0.54 -14.72 -36.56
C THR A 449 0.85 -14.45 -38.03
N ASN A 450 2.01 -13.87 -38.31
CA ASN A 450 2.67 -14.04 -39.59
C ASN A 450 3.26 -15.45 -39.61
N ALA A 451 2.43 -16.44 -39.95
CA ALA A 451 2.93 -17.72 -40.43
C ALA A 451 3.51 -17.48 -41.82
N SER A 452 4.79 -17.13 -41.88
CA SER A 452 5.58 -17.25 -43.09
C SER A 452 5.73 -18.73 -43.40
N SER A 453 4.90 -19.23 -44.32
CA SER A 453 5.15 -20.45 -45.06
C SER A 453 6.49 -20.29 -45.79
N LYS A 454 7.49 -21.08 -45.42
CA LYS A 454 8.59 -21.40 -46.32
C LYS A 454 8.64 -22.91 -46.51
N MET A 455 8.60 -23.27 -47.79
CA MET A 455 9.15 -24.49 -48.37
C MET A 455 10.56 -24.77 -47.89
#